data_AF-A0A968UJY6-F1
#
_entry.id   AF-A0A968UJY6-F1
#
_cell.length_a   1.000
_cell.length_b   1.000
_cell.length_c   1.000
_cell.angle_alpha   90.00
_cell.angle_beta   90.00
_cell.angle_gamma   90.00
#
_symmetry.space_group_name_H-M   'P 1'
#
loop_
_entity.id
_entity.type
_entity.pdbx_description
1 polymer ?
#
loop_
_entity_poly.entity_id
_entity_poly.type
_entity_poly.pdbx_seq_one_letter_code
_entity_poly.pdbx_strand_id
1 'polypeptide(L)'
;MLGYVSNPSSRYVETLKLLDETLSLGGLRSNTSINYYRSATQVTRSDFRKAQVSTFYDNSSSKFPDISVPIQDFITPPGEKDTLLAIVTDLDQAEGDVTILLQKIQQTYLNKDQKGYAVGIWGIKSEFVGDVFIQKQQNIERFSFPNQESLDNNRPFYVIFIGLYQDINRYFQDLVFLLLIVRVLGYKSSPFKV
;
A
#
# COMPACT_ATOMS: atom_id res chain seq x y z
N MET A 1 -1.47 -2.16 9.98
CA MET A 1 -1.40 -0.76 9.45
C MET A 1 -1.28 0.37 10.48
N LEU A 2 -1.96 0.36 11.64
CA LEU A 2 -1.95 1.49 12.61
C LEU A 2 -0.54 2.00 12.99
N GLY A 3 0.42 1.11 13.20
CA GLY A 3 1.76 1.53 13.62
C GLY A 3 2.56 2.33 12.58
N TYR A 4 2.16 2.31 11.31
CA TYR A 4 2.82 3.06 10.23
C TYR A 4 2.43 4.54 10.16
N VAL A 5 1.35 4.94 10.86
CA VAL A 5 0.86 6.34 10.87
C VAL A 5 1.11 7.05 12.20
N SER A 6 1.92 6.44 13.08
CA SER A 6 2.37 7.03 14.33
C SER A 6 3.20 8.31 14.12
N ASN A 7 3.92 8.39 13.00
CA ASN A 7 4.64 9.57 12.54
C ASN A 7 3.99 10.12 11.24
N PRO A 8 3.50 11.37 11.21
CA PRO A 8 2.91 11.97 10.02
C PRO A 8 3.91 12.20 8.86
N SER A 9 5.21 12.07 9.15
CA SER A 9 6.30 12.13 8.17
C SER A 9 6.92 10.75 7.90
N SER A 10 6.22 9.66 8.22
CA SER A 10 6.70 8.30 7.90
C SER A 10 6.70 8.06 6.39
N ARG A 11 7.59 7.16 5.94
CA ARG A 11 7.62 6.75 4.53
C ARG A 11 6.30 6.14 4.07
N TYR A 12 5.52 5.54 4.97
CA TYR A 12 4.16 5.09 4.70
C TYR A 12 3.21 6.24 4.34
N VAL A 13 3.16 7.29 5.17
CA VAL A 13 2.30 8.46 4.92
C VAL A 13 2.71 9.17 3.64
N GLU A 14 4.01 9.34 3.40
CA GLU A 14 4.52 9.91 2.15
C GLU A 14 4.13 9.07 0.93
N THR A 15 4.22 7.74 1.04
CA THR A 15 3.82 6.84 -0.04
C THR A 15 2.34 6.97 -0.36
N LEU A 16 1.45 7.02 0.64
CA LEU A 16 0.02 7.20 0.40
C LEU A 16 -0.30 8.51 -0.34
N LYS A 17 0.40 9.60 -0.01
CA LYS A 17 0.28 10.89 -0.71
C LYS A 17 0.75 10.77 -2.16
N LEU A 18 1.93 10.20 -2.35
CA LEU A 18 2.52 10.01 -3.67
C LEU A 18 1.64 9.12 -4.55
N LEU A 19 1.06 8.05 -4.00
CA LEU A 19 0.14 7.18 -4.73
C LEU A 19 -1.12 7.94 -5.15
N ASP A 20 -1.77 8.67 -4.23
CA ASP A 20 -2.98 9.47 -4.52
C ASP A 20 -2.71 10.52 -5.61
N GLU A 21 -1.60 11.23 -5.51
CA GLU A 21 -1.19 12.25 -6.48
C GLU A 21 -0.88 11.64 -7.84
N THR A 22 -0.04 10.61 -7.90
CA THR A 22 0.40 9.99 -9.16
C THR A 22 -0.77 9.34 -9.89
N LEU A 23 -1.65 8.62 -9.20
CA LEU A 23 -2.83 8.00 -9.82
C LEU A 23 -3.83 9.06 -10.32
N SER A 24 -3.97 10.17 -9.59
CA SER A 24 -4.87 11.29 -9.96
C SER A 24 -4.45 12.02 -11.23
N LEU A 25 -3.18 11.95 -11.62
CA LEU A 25 -2.67 12.57 -12.86
C LEU A 25 -3.09 11.80 -14.12
N GLY A 26 -3.55 10.56 -13.97
CA GLY A 26 -4.29 9.84 -14.99
C GLY A 26 -3.48 9.10 -16.07
N GLY A 27 -2.16 9.27 -16.11
CA GLY A 27 -1.27 8.46 -16.96
C GLY A 27 -1.71 8.34 -18.43
N LEU A 28 -1.61 7.12 -18.98
CA LEU A 28 -2.00 6.80 -20.37
C LEU A 28 -3.52 6.67 -20.59
N ARG A 29 -4.31 6.75 -19.51
CA ARG A 29 -5.74 6.44 -19.56
C ARG A 29 -6.52 7.72 -19.80
N SER A 30 -7.33 7.72 -20.86
CA SER A 30 -8.16 8.87 -21.27
C SER A 30 -9.30 9.19 -20.30
N ASN A 31 -9.62 8.29 -19.36
CA ASN A 31 -10.63 8.51 -18.32
C ASN A 31 -10.19 7.86 -17.00
N THR A 32 -9.86 8.70 -16.01
CA THR A 32 -9.22 8.26 -14.76
C THR A 32 -10.17 8.46 -13.60
N SER A 33 -11.25 7.70 -13.63
CA SER A 33 -12.06 7.48 -12.44
C SER A 33 -11.25 6.65 -11.46
N ILE A 34 -10.97 7.20 -10.28
CA ILE A 34 -10.28 6.49 -9.19
C ILE A 34 -11.31 6.13 -8.14
N ASN A 35 -11.39 4.83 -7.85
CA ASN A 35 -12.15 4.31 -6.74
C ASN A 35 -11.19 4.03 -5.58
N TYR A 36 -11.51 4.54 -4.39
CA TYR A 36 -10.74 4.32 -3.18
C TYR A 36 -11.43 3.29 -2.31
N TYR A 37 -10.65 2.47 -1.62
CA TYR A 37 -11.18 1.39 -0.78
C TYR A 37 -10.49 1.34 0.58
N ARG A 38 -11.24 0.93 1.60
CA ARG A 38 -10.76 0.49 2.90
C ARG A 38 -11.31 -0.92 3.11
N SER A 39 -10.45 -1.93 3.01
CA SER A 39 -10.81 -3.34 3.20
C SER A 39 -12.13 -3.73 2.49
N ALA A 40 -12.12 -3.68 1.16
CA ALA A 40 -13.26 -3.96 0.24
C ALA A 40 -14.43 -2.97 0.28
N THR A 41 -14.49 -2.09 1.27
CA THR A 41 -15.51 -1.04 1.32
C THR A 41 -15.05 0.18 0.53
N GLN A 42 -15.82 0.61 -0.45
CA GLN A 42 -15.52 1.84 -1.20
C GLN A 42 -15.65 3.06 -0.28
N VAL A 43 -14.68 3.97 -0.36
CA VAL A 43 -14.64 5.21 0.40
C VAL A 43 -14.43 6.40 -0.53
N THR A 44 -14.75 7.60 -0.04
CA THR A 44 -14.43 8.83 -0.76
C THR A 44 -12.92 9.10 -0.75
N ARG A 45 -12.42 9.90 -1.69
CA ARG A 45 -11.02 10.36 -1.66
C ARG A 45 -10.67 11.08 -0.35
N SER A 46 -11.58 11.90 0.17
CA SER A 46 -11.37 12.61 1.44
C SER A 46 -11.26 11.64 2.62
N ASP A 47 -12.01 10.56 2.61
CA ASP A 47 -11.92 9.51 3.63
C ASP A 47 -10.65 8.67 3.46
N PHE A 48 -10.27 8.34 2.24
CA PHE A 48 -9.00 7.66 1.96
C PHE A 48 -7.80 8.45 2.47
N ARG A 49 -7.80 9.79 2.33
CA ARG A 49 -6.73 10.65 2.88
C ARG A 49 -6.60 10.54 4.41
N LYS A 50 -7.63 10.06 5.12
CA LYS A 50 -7.53 9.77 6.55
C LYS A 50 -6.70 8.52 6.86
N ALA A 51 -6.37 7.68 5.87
CA ALA A 51 -5.38 6.61 6.00
C ALA A 51 -3.97 7.09 6.38
N GLN A 52 -3.74 8.40 6.43
CA GLN A 52 -2.50 9.02 6.89
C GLN A 52 -2.46 9.29 8.40
N VAL A 53 -3.55 9.01 9.14
CA VAL A 53 -3.68 9.27 10.58
C VAL A 53 -4.29 8.07 11.32
N SER A 54 -4.06 7.99 12.64
CA SER A 54 -4.46 6.84 13.46
C SER A 54 -5.97 6.56 13.44
N THR A 55 -6.80 7.61 13.39
CA THR A 55 -8.27 7.52 13.45
C THR A 55 -8.91 6.66 12.35
N PHE A 56 -8.15 6.37 11.29
CA PHE A 56 -8.58 5.49 10.21
C PHE A 56 -8.40 4.00 10.52
N TYR A 57 -7.64 3.66 11.56
CA TYR A 57 -7.22 2.30 11.92
C TYR A 57 -7.50 1.91 13.37
N ASP A 58 -7.76 2.86 14.28
CA ASP A 58 -7.82 2.62 15.73
C ASP A 58 -9.26 2.48 16.28
N ASN A 59 -10.27 2.40 15.41
CA ASN A 59 -11.69 2.29 15.78
C ASN A 59 -12.19 3.45 16.68
N SER A 60 -11.46 4.57 16.75
CA SER A 60 -11.88 5.73 17.53
C SER A 60 -13.05 6.49 16.89
N SER A 61 -13.41 6.15 15.65
CA SER A 61 -14.47 6.76 14.87
C SER A 61 -15.46 5.70 14.40
N SER A 62 -16.75 5.94 14.62
CA SER A 62 -17.82 5.10 14.06
C SER A 62 -17.79 5.02 12.53
N LYS A 63 -17.11 5.97 11.86
CA LYS A 63 -16.88 5.97 10.42
C LYS A 63 -15.80 4.97 9.99
N PHE A 64 -14.87 4.65 10.87
CA PHE A 64 -13.73 3.78 10.59
C PHE A 64 -13.64 2.63 11.62
N PRO A 65 -14.65 1.74 11.66
CA PRO A 65 -14.65 0.62 12.60
C PRO A 65 -13.51 -0.34 12.31
N ASP A 66 -13.17 -1.20 13.28
CA ASP A 66 -12.26 -2.32 13.04
C ASP A 66 -12.78 -3.19 11.90
N ILE A 67 -11.88 -3.54 10.98
CA ILE A 67 -12.20 -4.36 9.81
C ILE A 67 -11.06 -5.32 9.54
N SER A 68 -11.41 -6.60 9.37
CA SER A 68 -10.49 -7.64 8.94
C SER A 68 -11.09 -8.30 7.72
N VAL A 69 -10.42 -8.17 6.58
CA VAL A 69 -10.80 -8.79 5.30
C VAL A 69 -9.56 -9.44 4.72
N PRO A 70 -9.63 -10.71 4.31
CA PRO A 70 -8.51 -11.38 3.67
C PRO A 70 -8.08 -10.66 2.38
N ILE A 71 -6.78 -10.44 2.21
CA ILE A 71 -6.24 -9.66 1.08
C ILE A 71 -6.57 -10.26 -0.29
N GLN A 72 -6.68 -11.59 -0.37
CA GLN A 72 -7.06 -12.32 -1.57
C GLN A 72 -8.47 -11.96 -2.09
N ASP A 73 -9.35 -11.44 -1.22
CA ASP A 73 -10.70 -11.05 -1.61
C ASP A 73 -10.72 -9.77 -2.45
N PHE A 74 -9.63 -8.98 -2.43
CA PHE A 74 -9.46 -7.85 -3.33
C PHE A 74 -9.06 -8.26 -4.75
N ILE A 75 -8.68 -9.52 -4.96
CA ILE A 75 -8.24 -10.03 -6.26
C ILE A 75 -9.46 -10.56 -7.02
N THR A 76 -10.15 -9.64 -7.70
CA THR A 76 -11.28 -9.95 -8.57
C THR A 76 -10.83 -10.04 -10.04
N PRO A 77 -11.51 -10.80 -10.91
CA PRO A 77 -11.24 -10.77 -12.34
C PRO A 77 -11.32 -9.34 -12.91
N PRO A 78 -10.53 -9.01 -13.94
CA PRO A 78 -10.67 -7.74 -14.63
C PRO A 78 -12.08 -7.65 -15.24
N GLY A 79 -12.74 -6.51 -15.06
CA GLY A 79 -14.03 -6.24 -15.68
C GLY A 79 -13.91 -5.89 -17.16
N GLU A 80 -15.00 -5.44 -17.78
CA GLU A 80 -15.00 -4.99 -19.19
C GLU A 80 -14.12 -3.75 -19.45
N LYS A 81 -13.76 -3.03 -18.39
CA LYS A 81 -12.85 -1.88 -18.46
C LYS A 81 -11.51 -2.28 -17.89
N ASP A 82 -10.44 -1.99 -18.63
CA ASP A 82 -9.07 -2.15 -18.14
C ASP A 82 -8.90 -1.32 -16.85
N THR A 83 -8.62 -1.99 -15.73
CA THR A 83 -8.37 -1.37 -14.42
C THR A 83 -6.91 -1.59 -14.00
N LEU A 84 -6.36 -0.63 -13.25
CA LEU A 84 -5.11 -0.78 -12.52
C LEU A 84 -5.50 -0.83 -11.05
N LEU A 85 -5.24 -1.98 -10.41
CA LEU A 85 -5.46 -2.19 -9.00
C LEU A 85 -4.16 -1.92 -8.24
N ALA A 86 -4.22 -1.09 -7.20
CA ALA A 86 -3.11 -0.83 -6.28
C ALA A 86 -3.54 -1.19 -4.85
N ILE A 87 -2.84 -2.13 -4.22
CA ILE A 87 -3.12 -2.60 -2.86
C ILE A 87 -1.95 -2.21 -1.96
N VAL A 88 -2.24 -1.50 -0.86
CA VAL A 88 -1.24 -1.18 0.17
C VAL A 88 -1.46 -2.10 1.37
N THR A 89 -0.42 -2.84 1.76
CA THR A 89 -0.52 -3.89 2.78
C THR A 89 0.80 -4.08 3.51
N ASP A 90 0.77 -4.50 4.76
CA ASP A 90 1.96 -4.92 5.51
C ASP A 90 2.31 -6.40 5.33
N LEU A 91 1.53 -7.15 4.54
CA LEU A 91 1.63 -8.61 4.31
C LEU A 91 1.94 -9.37 5.59
N ASP A 92 0.90 -9.86 6.26
CA ASP A 92 1.11 -10.77 7.39
C ASP A 92 1.86 -12.03 6.91
N GLN A 93 2.90 -12.42 7.67
CA GLN A 93 3.84 -13.47 7.29
C GLN A 93 3.35 -14.88 7.65
N ALA A 94 2.07 -15.04 8.04
CA ALA A 94 1.48 -16.37 8.08
C ALA A 94 1.62 -16.99 6.68
N GLU A 95 2.49 -17.99 6.54
CA GLU A 95 2.92 -18.54 5.23
C GLU A 95 1.74 -18.95 4.32
N GLY A 96 0.59 -19.26 4.92
CA GLY A 96 -0.66 -19.54 4.20
C GLY A 96 -1.20 -18.35 3.41
N ASP A 97 -1.21 -17.14 3.97
CA ASP A 97 -1.89 -15.98 3.37
C ASP A 97 -1.16 -15.48 2.13
N VAL A 98 0.16 -15.43 2.17
CA VAL A 98 0.98 -15.07 1.00
C VAL A 98 0.82 -16.11 -0.11
N THR A 99 0.79 -17.39 0.24
CA THR A 99 0.62 -18.48 -0.73
C THR A 99 -0.76 -18.39 -1.39
N ILE A 100 -1.82 -18.18 -0.62
CA ILE A 100 -3.19 -18.04 -1.12
C ILE A 100 -3.32 -16.81 -2.02
N LEU A 101 -2.74 -15.67 -1.62
CA LEU A 101 -2.72 -14.45 -2.42
C LEU A 101 -2.03 -14.68 -3.77
N LEU A 102 -0.84 -15.30 -3.77
CA LEU A 102 -0.09 -15.58 -4.99
C LEU A 102 -0.87 -16.51 -5.93
N GLN A 103 -1.45 -17.59 -5.40
CA GLN A 103 -2.30 -18.50 -6.18
C GLN A 103 -3.48 -17.77 -6.81
N LYS A 104 -4.17 -16.92 -6.03
CA LYS A 104 -5.31 -16.15 -6.51
C LYS A 104 -4.92 -15.17 -7.62
N ILE A 105 -3.81 -14.46 -7.47
CA ILE A 105 -3.28 -13.55 -8.49
C ILE A 105 -2.92 -14.32 -9.77
N GLN A 106 -2.21 -15.45 -9.64
CA GLN A 106 -1.83 -16.27 -10.79
C GLN A 106 -3.05 -16.77 -11.57
N GLN A 107 -4.03 -17.32 -10.85
CA GLN A 107 -5.27 -17.84 -11.46
C GLN A 107 -6.10 -16.74 -12.11
N THR A 108 -6.12 -15.53 -11.54
CA THR A 108 -7.00 -14.44 -11.99
C THR A 108 -6.37 -13.61 -13.11
N TYR A 109 -5.06 -13.35 -13.04
CA TYR A 109 -4.40 -12.34 -13.89
C TYR A 109 -3.19 -12.86 -14.69
N LEU A 110 -2.52 -13.93 -14.25
CA LEU A 110 -1.32 -14.45 -14.93
C LEU A 110 -1.62 -15.76 -15.67
N ASN A 111 -2.78 -15.83 -16.32
CA ASN A 111 -3.25 -16.98 -17.08
C ASN A 111 -3.25 -16.69 -18.59
N LYS A 112 -3.56 -17.71 -19.40
CA LYS A 112 -3.53 -17.61 -20.88
C LYS A 112 -4.58 -16.66 -21.46
N ASP A 113 -5.66 -16.40 -20.72
CA ASP A 113 -6.79 -15.59 -21.15
C ASP A 113 -6.55 -14.10 -20.90
N GLN A 114 -5.70 -13.76 -19.91
CA GLN A 114 -5.37 -12.39 -19.52
C GLN A 114 -4.02 -11.92 -20.07
N LYS A 115 -3.88 -11.91 -21.40
CA LYS A 115 -2.63 -11.51 -22.07
C LYS A 115 -2.27 -10.05 -21.77
N GLY A 116 -1.00 -9.80 -21.47
CA GLY A 116 -0.47 -8.46 -21.23
C GLY A 116 -0.65 -7.94 -19.80
N TYR A 117 -1.36 -8.68 -18.93
CA TYR A 117 -1.40 -8.41 -17.50
C TYR A 117 -0.07 -8.75 -16.82
N ALA A 118 0.26 -7.97 -15.81
CA ALA A 118 1.44 -8.15 -14.98
C ALA A 118 1.14 -7.78 -13.53
N VAL A 119 2.09 -8.10 -12.65
CA VAL A 119 2.07 -7.74 -11.24
C VAL A 119 3.37 -7.02 -10.91
N GLY A 120 3.26 -5.82 -10.35
CA GLY A 120 4.39 -5.06 -9.83
C GLY A 120 4.34 -5.01 -8.31
N ILE A 121 5.46 -5.23 -7.63
CA ILE A 121 5.53 -5.16 -6.17
C ILE A 121 6.59 -4.12 -5.78
N TRP A 122 6.20 -3.18 -4.94
CA TRP A 122 7.09 -2.19 -4.37
C TRP A 122 7.13 -2.35 -2.84
N GLY A 123 8.24 -2.89 -2.34
CA GLY A 123 8.50 -3.02 -0.89
C GLY A 123 9.21 -1.78 -0.34
N ILE A 124 8.67 -1.22 0.73
CA ILE A 124 9.13 0.03 1.33
C ILE A 124 9.34 -0.20 2.82
N LYS A 125 10.60 -0.13 3.27
CA LYS A 125 10.89 -0.07 4.72
C LYS A 125 10.24 1.18 5.29
N SER A 126 9.56 1.12 6.43
CA SER A 126 8.93 2.30 7.03
C SER A 126 9.12 2.32 8.55
N GLU A 127 9.07 3.53 9.11
CA GLU A 127 9.07 3.78 10.54
C GLU A 127 7.75 3.26 11.15
N PHE A 128 7.75 2.01 11.60
CA PHE A 128 6.61 1.39 12.29
C PHE A 128 6.81 1.51 13.79
N VAL A 129 5.79 1.99 14.50
CA VAL A 129 5.75 2.00 15.97
C VAL A 129 4.39 1.51 16.42
N GLY A 130 4.34 0.39 17.12
CA GLY A 130 3.10 -0.18 17.62
C GLY A 130 3.19 -1.67 17.92
N ASP A 131 2.05 -2.27 18.24
CA ASP A 131 1.96 -3.70 18.50
C ASP A 131 1.92 -4.48 17.18
N VAL A 132 2.70 -5.56 17.16
CA VAL A 132 2.72 -6.56 16.09
C VAL A 132 2.11 -7.83 16.65
N PHE A 133 1.22 -8.41 15.86
CA PHE A 133 0.58 -9.69 16.15
C PHE A 133 1.21 -10.72 15.23
N ILE A 134 1.63 -11.85 15.78
CA ILE A 134 2.14 -12.98 15.00
C ILE A 134 1.37 -14.23 15.39
N GLN A 135 0.97 -15.01 14.40
CA GLN A 135 0.38 -16.31 14.64
C GLN A 135 1.49 -17.34 14.86
N LYS A 136 1.55 -17.92 16.07
CA LYS A 136 2.39 -19.08 16.39
C LYS A 136 1.51 -20.26 16.75
N GLN A 137 1.46 -21.25 15.87
CA GLN A 137 0.61 -22.44 16.03
C GLN A 137 -0.86 -22.06 16.25
N GLN A 138 -1.42 -22.32 17.44
CA GLN A 138 -2.82 -22.02 17.80
C GLN A 138 -2.98 -20.71 18.60
N ASN A 139 -1.89 -19.97 18.85
CA ASN A 139 -1.91 -18.74 19.64
C ASN A 139 -1.50 -17.52 18.81
N ILE A 140 -2.09 -16.37 19.15
CA ILE A 140 -1.65 -15.07 18.65
C ILE A 140 -0.73 -14.47 19.71
N GLU A 141 0.55 -14.32 19.39
CA GLU A 141 1.48 -13.57 20.22
C GLU A 141 1.46 -12.09 19.84
N ARG A 142 1.57 -11.22 20.84
CA ARG A 142 1.67 -9.77 20.67
C ARG A 142 2.98 -9.28 21.26
N PHE A 143 3.69 -8.44 20.52
CA PHE A 143 4.84 -7.71 21.02
C PHE A 143 4.86 -6.29 20.46
N SER A 144 5.39 -5.35 21.24
CA SER A 144 5.57 -3.97 20.78
C SER A 144 6.82 -3.87 19.90
N PHE A 145 6.75 -3.03 18.86
CA PHE A 145 7.83 -2.75 17.93
C PHE A 145 8.09 -1.24 17.85
N PRO A 146 9.35 -0.80 17.71
CA PRO A 146 10.56 -1.62 17.76
C PRO A 146 10.82 -2.18 19.17
N ASN A 147 11.49 -3.33 19.26
CA ASN A 147 11.93 -3.94 20.52
C ASN A 147 13.45 -4.12 20.53
N GLN A 148 14.03 -4.48 21.69
CA GLN A 148 15.47 -4.68 21.85
C GLN A 148 16.04 -5.79 20.96
N GLU A 149 15.21 -6.70 20.47
CA GLU A 149 15.59 -7.81 19.58
C GLU A 149 15.53 -7.43 18.09
N SER A 150 14.92 -6.29 17.75
CA SER A 150 14.76 -5.84 16.37
C SER A 150 16.08 -5.25 15.85
N LEU A 151 16.72 -5.94 14.89
CA LEU A 151 17.96 -5.48 14.25
C LEU A 151 17.78 -4.18 13.44
N ASP A 152 16.56 -3.88 13.02
CA ASP A 152 16.18 -2.67 12.29
C ASP A 152 14.90 -2.12 12.94
N ASN A 153 14.83 -0.80 13.13
CA ASN A 153 13.63 -0.10 13.64
C ASN A 153 12.57 0.10 12.56
N ASN A 154 12.72 -0.55 11.40
CA ASN A 154 11.80 -0.43 10.28
C ASN A 154 11.08 -1.75 10.01
N ARG A 155 9.79 -1.67 9.69
CA ARG A 155 9.03 -2.76 9.10
C ARG A 155 8.65 -2.42 7.66
N PRO A 156 8.78 -3.37 6.72
CA PRO A 156 8.35 -3.13 5.37
C PRO A 156 6.82 -3.15 5.29
N PHE A 157 6.28 -2.30 4.42
CA PHE A 157 4.97 -2.51 3.82
C PHE A 157 5.16 -2.58 2.30
N TYR A 158 4.12 -3.02 1.60
CA TYR A 158 4.14 -3.31 0.19
C TYR A 158 3.03 -2.57 -0.52
N VAL A 159 3.33 -2.12 -1.73
CA VAL A 159 2.33 -1.72 -2.72
C VAL A 159 2.33 -2.74 -3.84
N ILE A 160 1.20 -3.40 -4.06
CA ILE A 160 1.00 -4.40 -5.10
C ILE A 160 0.17 -3.77 -6.21
N PHE A 161 0.73 -3.70 -7.42
CA PHE A 161 0.07 -3.24 -8.62
C PHE A 161 -0.34 -4.43 -9.49
N ILE A 162 -1.58 -4.45 -9.97
CA ILE A 162 -2.10 -5.48 -10.86
C ILE A 162 -2.86 -4.79 -11.99
N GLY A 163 -2.49 -5.09 -13.23
CA GLY A 163 -3.03 -4.43 -14.42
C GLY A 163 -2.20 -4.74 -15.65
N LEU A 164 -2.46 -4.02 -16.74
CA LEU A 164 -1.64 -4.14 -17.95
C LEU A 164 -0.20 -3.71 -17.68
N TYR A 165 0.76 -4.46 -18.22
CA TYR A 165 2.18 -4.20 -18.03
C TYR A 165 2.58 -2.75 -18.37
N GLN A 166 2.03 -2.20 -19.46
CA GLN A 166 2.32 -0.83 -19.88
C GLN A 166 1.90 0.21 -18.84
N ASP A 167 0.76 0.01 -18.17
CA ASP A 167 0.25 0.91 -17.14
C ASP A 167 1.13 0.83 -15.89
N ILE A 168 1.47 -0.40 -15.48
CA ILE A 168 2.37 -0.64 -14.34
C ILE A 168 3.73 0.01 -14.60
N ASN A 169 4.36 -0.29 -15.74
CA ASN A 169 5.68 0.24 -16.08
C ASN A 169 5.69 1.77 -16.10
N ARG A 170 4.68 2.41 -16.70
CA ARG A 170 4.56 3.87 -16.69
C ARG A 170 4.40 4.40 -15.27
N TYR A 171 3.56 3.78 -14.46
CA TYR A 171 3.34 4.19 -13.08
C TYR A 171 4.63 4.17 -12.25
N PHE A 172 5.44 3.10 -12.39
CA PHE A 172 6.74 3.01 -11.72
C PHE A 172 7.70 4.13 -12.19
N GLN A 173 7.68 4.51 -13.47
CA GLN A 173 8.48 5.64 -13.97
C GLN A 173 8.04 6.97 -13.35
N ASP A 174 6.72 7.22 -13.29
CA ASP A 174 6.17 8.45 -12.72
C ASP A 174 6.48 8.56 -11.21
N LEU A 175 6.40 7.44 -10.47
CA LEU A 175 6.81 7.37 -9.05
C LEU A 175 8.28 7.72 -8.85
N VAL A 176 9.18 7.13 -9.63
CA VAL A 176 10.62 7.41 -9.55
C VAL A 176 10.90 8.87 -9.86
N PHE A 177 10.24 9.44 -10.87
CA PHE A 177 10.40 10.83 -11.24
C PHE A 177 9.94 11.79 -10.13
N LEU A 178 8.77 11.56 -9.53
CA LEU A 178 8.27 12.38 -8.43
C LEU A 178 9.14 12.26 -7.18
N LEU A 179 9.62 11.06 -6.85
CA LEU A 179 10.57 10.86 -5.75
C LEU A 179 11.86 11.67 -5.94
N LEU A 180 12.37 11.75 -7.18
CA LEU A 180 13.53 12.57 -7.51
C LEU A 180 13.24 14.07 -7.34
N ILE A 181 12.08 14.56 -7.80
CA ILE A 181 11.67 15.96 -7.63
C ILE A 181 11.56 16.33 -6.15
N VAL A 182 10.88 15.51 -5.34
CA VAL A 182 10.72 15.76 -3.90
C VAL A 182 12.08 15.85 -3.21
N ARG A 183 13.03 14.97 -3.57
CA ARG A 183 14.40 15.03 -3.01
C ARG A 183 15.17 16.27 -3.47
N VAL A 184 15.05 16.68 -4.73
CA VAL A 184 15.72 17.89 -5.24
C VAL A 184 15.16 19.15 -4.59
N LEU A 185 13.84 19.23 -4.39
CA LEU A 185 13.19 20.38 -3.74
C LEU A 185 13.41 20.39 -2.22
N GLY A 186 13.50 19.22 -1.58
CA GLY A 186 13.81 19.09 -0.14
C GLY A 186 15.23 19.52 0.24
N TYR A 187 16.18 19.52 -0.70
CA TYR A 187 17.55 20.00 -0.48
C TYR A 187 17.68 21.54 -0.47
N LYS A 188 16.63 22.31 -0.75
CA LYS A 188 16.62 23.78 -0.62
C LYS A 188 16.15 24.24 0.76
N SER A 189 16.84 23.85 1.84
CA SER A 189 16.76 24.56 3.14
C SER A 189 17.91 24.21 4.08
N SER A 190 19.13 24.54 3.68
CA SER A 190 20.16 24.89 4.66
C SER A 190 21.09 25.94 4.05
N PRO A 191 21.12 27.18 4.57
CA PRO A 191 22.17 28.10 4.18
C PRO A 191 23.48 27.55 4.75
N PHE A 192 24.40 27.18 3.85
CA PHE A 192 25.81 27.12 4.19
C PHE A 192 26.19 28.42 4.89
N LYS A 193 26.46 28.36 6.19
CA LYS A 193 27.26 29.38 6.87
C LYS A 193 28.71 29.05 6.55
N VAL A 194 29.33 29.95 5.77
CA VAL A 194 30.79 30.10 5.72
C VAL A 194 31.24 30.74 7.02
#